data_AF-A0A8B3CC74-F1
#
_entry.id   AF-A0A8B3CC74-F1
#
_cell.length_a   1.000
_cell.length_b   1.000
_cell.length_c   1.000
_cell.angle_alpha   90.00
_cell.angle_beta   90.00
_cell.angle_gamma   90.00
#
_symmetry.space_group_name_H-M   'P 1'
#
loop_
_entity.id
_entity.type
_entity.pdbx_description
1 polymer ?
#
loop_
_entity_poly.entity_id
_entity_poly.type
_entity_poly.pdbx_seq_one_letter_code
_entity_poly.pdbx_strand_id
1 'polypeptide(L)'
;MKRQYVMNPGYMLVPDGTRVLFVSQDNVDPGVKHDDNWTSYIHPFNAQLLAFFNGKNTLEEVIVKASDFFGLTINEIEKIVTGYIENEKSFAISYNTNYMHFPVNVLVNKTKIQNKYKTYCVEDFILNGEADLTTRRTSFPLSINLELTMKCHTDCIYCYANRKMHNKEMPLEMVLSIIRQAKKIGVVNFDISGGEVLLHPHYKEVISELLINGYTPFISTKVPVKKDKLQTLKNIGVKEIQISLDSINPETLSKILNVSSNYADAIKDTVRFTEEVGLELRVHSIINSHNCSDEEIETLVNFLSNFSNLKSLQFTPAGYSLYKEGLYEQFRPPKVFMERISKKIEEFREQHPKITFNLSEADFPEDYHYECRKKNFPERATCTGNMHSMVILPDGRVTICEELYDHPDFIIGDLTKNTINEVWNSDKAKNLFFLSKQFISEESACKKCDQFDNCRQGRGVCWKMVMYAYGKQNWDYPDPRCPEAPKMFNDICII
;
A
#
# COMPACT_ATOMS: atom_id res chain seq x y z
N MET A 1 -39.72 3.45 -12.33
CA MET A 1 -38.63 3.42 -13.33
C MET A 1 -37.94 2.07 -13.21
N LYS A 2 -37.72 1.38 -14.33
CA LYS A 2 -36.94 0.13 -14.37
C LYS A 2 -35.53 0.42 -13.82
N ARG A 3 -35.12 -0.26 -12.74
CA ARG A 3 -33.84 0.00 -12.08
C ARG A 3 -32.74 -0.81 -12.75
N GLN A 4 -31.61 -0.18 -13.02
CA GLN A 4 -30.41 -0.82 -13.56
C GLN A 4 -29.31 -0.69 -12.51
N TYR A 5 -28.55 -1.75 -12.32
CA TYR A 5 -27.46 -1.81 -11.36
C TYR A 5 -26.15 -2.18 -12.06
N VAL A 6 -25.05 -1.71 -11.51
CA VAL A 6 -23.70 -2.09 -11.92
C VAL A 6 -22.90 -2.55 -10.72
N MET A 7 -21.89 -3.39 -10.94
CA MET A 7 -20.85 -3.60 -9.94
C MET A 7 -20.19 -2.26 -9.61
N ASN A 8 -20.02 -1.99 -8.31
CA ASN A 8 -19.46 -0.73 -7.86
C ASN A 8 -18.06 -0.49 -8.47
N PRO A 9 -17.85 0.61 -9.22
CA PRO A 9 -16.58 0.90 -9.88
C PRO A 9 -15.39 1.11 -8.93
N GLY A 10 -15.61 1.27 -7.62
CA GLY A 10 -14.54 1.25 -6.62
C GLY A 10 -13.90 -0.13 -6.41
N TYR A 11 -14.40 -1.18 -7.08
CA TYR A 11 -13.85 -2.53 -6.97
C TYR A 11 -13.56 -3.18 -8.32
N MET A 12 -12.72 -4.21 -8.27
CA MET A 12 -12.35 -5.05 -9.39
C MET A 12 -12.50 -6.53 -9.04
N LEU A 13 -12.90 -7.32 -10.04
CA LEU A 13 -12.84 -8.78 -10.00
C LEU A 13 -11.60 -9.23 -10.77
N VAL A 14 -10.76 -10.02 -10.11
CA VAL A 14 -9.49 -10.48 -10.65
C VAL A 14 -9.43 -12.01 -10.58
N PRO A 15 -9.47 -12.72 -11.72
CA PRO A 15 -9.35 -14.18 -11.74
C PRO A 15 -8.01 -14.65 -11.14
N ASP A 16 -8.04 -15.68 -10.29
CA ASP A 16 -6.86 -16.21 -9.61
C ASP A 16 -6.97 -17.74 -9.47
N GLY A 17 -6.63 -18.48 -10.53
CA GLY A 17 -6.76 -19.94 -10.53
C GLY A 17 -8.21 -20.40 -10.39
N THR A 18 -8.55 -21.08 -9.29
CA THR A 18 -9.91 -21.60 -9.03
C THR A 18 -10.79 -20.66 -8.22
N ARG A 19 -10.36 -19.41 -8.02
CA ARG A 19 -11.14 -18.38 -7.30
C ARG A 19 -11.08 -17.04 -8.02
N VAL A 20 -11.79 -16.07 -7.46
CA VAL A 20 -11.73 -14.68 -7.90
C VAL A 20 -11.41 -13.79 -6.71
N LEU A 21 -10.51 -12.85 -6.90
CA LEU A 21 -10.22 -11.81 -5.92
C LEU A 21 -11.20 -10.66 -6.13
N PHE A 22 -11.80 -10.19 -5.04
CA PHE A 22 -12.60 -8.98 -4.99
C PHE A 22 -11.76 -7.91 -4.32
N VAL A 23 -11.23 -6.98 -5.12
CA VAL A 23 -10.23 -6.00 -4.68
C VAL A 23 -10.75 -4.58 -4.82
N SER A 24 -10.44 -3.70 -3.87
CA SER A 24 -10.60 -2.26 -4.07
C SER A 24 -9.61 -1.76 -5.13
N GLN A 25 -10.02 -0.76 -5.89
CA GLN A 25 -9.17 -0.01 -6.80
C GLN A 25 -9.40 1.49 -6.59
N ASP A 26 -8.51 2.31 -7.16
CA ASP A 26 -8.64 3.76 -7.10
C ASP A 26 -10.04 4.25 -7.46
N ASN A 27 -10.55 5.18 -6.66
CA ASN A 27 -11.94 5.59 -6.71
C ASN A 27 -12.28 6.27 -8.05
N VAL A 28 -12.91 5.50 -8.94
CA VAL A 28 -13.35 5.97 -10.26
C VAL A 28 -14.53 6.93 -10.14
N ASP A 29 -15.35 6.85 -9.08
CA ASP A 29 -16.53 7.70 -8.87
C ASP A 29 -16.62 8.15 -7.39
N PRO A 30 -16.04 9.32 -7.03
CA PRO A 30 -15.95 9.79 -5.64
C PRO A 30 -17.27 9.89 -4.86
N GLY A 31 -18.41 10.00 -5.56
CA GLY A 31 -19.74 10.03 -4.96
C GLY A 31 -20.28 8.66 -4.54
N VAL A 32 -19.58 7.56 -4.84
CA VAL A 32 -19.98 6.20 -4.51
C VAL A 32 -19.11 5.68 -3.38
N LYS A 33 -19.74 5.39 -2.24
CA LYS A 33 -19.05 4.80 -1.09
C LYS A 33 -18.55 3.40 -1.44
N HIS A 34 -17.30 3.13 -1.10
CA HIS A 34 -16.66 1.82 -1.17
C HIS A 34 -15.68 1.66 0.01
N ASP A 35 -15.21 0.44 0.27
CA ASP A 35 -14.19 0.16 1.28
C ASP A 35 -12.79 0.27 0.64
N ASP A 36 -11.98 1.21 1.13
CA ASP A 36 -10.57 1.34 0.74
C ASP A 36 -9.74 0.15 1.26
N ASN A 37 -8.70 -0.24 0.52
CA ASN A 37 -7.79 -1.35 0.88
C ASN A 37 -8.49 -2.72 1.08
N TRP A 38 -9.62 -2.94 0.40
CA TRP A 38 -10.32 -4.21 0.45
C TRP A 38 -9.65 -5.27 -0.43
N THR A 39 -9.47 -6.47 0.11
CA THR A 39 -9.09 -7.66 -0.68
C THR A 39 -9.73 -8.89 -0.05
N SER A 40 -10.61 -9.56 -0.79
CA SER A 40 -11.23 -10.82 -0.37
C SER A 40 -11.23 -11.84 -1.51
N TYR A 41 -11.52 -13.09 -1.15
CA TYR A 41 -11.58 -14.23 -2.06
C TYR A 41 -13.03 -14.68 -2.18
N ILE A 42 -13.54 -14.75 -3.40
CA ILE A 42 -14.90 -15.17 -3.70
C ILE A 42 -14.90 -16.35 -4.65
N HIS A 43 -15.96 -17.15 -4.59
CA HIS A 43 -16.18 -18.25 -5.49
C HIS A 43 -16.49 -17.72 -6.91
N PRO A 44 -16.02 -18.36 -8.00
CA PRO A 44 -16.24 -17.86 -9.35
C PRO A 44 -17.72 -17.71 -9.72
N PHE A 45 -18.61 -18.54 -9.18
CA PHE A 45 -20.08 -18.35 -9.26
C PHE A 45 -20.52 -16.91 -8.91
N ASN A 46 -20.01 -16.35 -7.81
CA ASN A 46 -20.38 -14.99 -7.38
C ASN A 46 -19.84 -13.95 -8.36
N ALA A 47 -18.63 -14.14 -8.88
CA ALA A 47 -18.04 -13.27 -9.90
C ALA A 47 -18.84 -13.31 -11.22
N GLN A 48 -19.25 -14.51 -11.66
CA GLN A 48 -20.12 -14.69 -12.82
C GLN A 48 -21.47 -14.00 -12.64
N LEU A 49 -22.09 -14.13 -11.46
CA LEU A 49 -23.35 -13.44 -11.15
C LEU A 49 -23.17 -11.91 -11.21
N LEU A 50 -22.07 -11.38 -10.67
CA LEU A 50 -21.75 -9.95 -10.73
C LEU A 50 -21.48 -9.46 -12.16
N ALA A 51 -20.94 -10.31 -13.05
CA ALA A 51 -20.68 -9.97 -14.44
C ALA A 51 -21.96 -9.61 -15.25
N PHE A 52 -23.13 -10.12 -14.84
CA PHE A 52 -24.41 -9.72 -15.46
C PHE A 52 -24.77 -8.25 -15.19
N PHE A 53 -24.24 -7.63 -14.14
CA PHE A 53 -24.53 -6.24 -13.74
C PHE A 53 -23.61 -5.25 -14.47
N ASN A 54 -23.77 -5.17 -15.79
CA ASN A 54 -23.04 -4.24 -16.66
C ASN A 54 -23.81 -2.92 -16.93
N GLY A 55 -25.04 -2.80 -16.42
CA GLY A 55 -25.89 -1.61 -16.55
C GLY A 55 -26.71 -1.54 -17.84
N LYS A 56 -26.71 -2.58 -18.69
CA LYS A 56 -27.50 -2.62 -19.94
C LYS A 56 -28.93 -3.11 -19.72
N ASN A 57 -29.13 -4.05 -18.81
CA ASN A 57 -30.42 -4.69 -18.54
C ASN A 57 -31.02 -4.20 -17.21
N THR A 58 -32.34 -4.33 -17.07
CA THR A 58 -33.01 -4.06 -15.78
C THR A 58 -32.67 -5.16 -14.78
N LEU A 59 -32.89 -4.88 -13.49
CA LEU A 59 -32.69 -5.88 -12.43
C LEU A 59 -33.47 -7.18 -12.72
N GLU A 60 -34.72 -7.07 -13.14
CA GLU A 60 -35.59 -8.22 -13.42
C GLU A 60 -35.08 -9.03 -14.63
N GLU A 61 -34.64 -8.35 -15.69
CA GLU A 61 -34.04 -8.99 -16.86
C GLU A 61 -32.71 -9.69 -16.52
N VAL A 62 -31.88 -9.09 -15.65
CA VAL A 62 -30.63 -9.69 -15.16
C VAL A 62 -30.92 -10.94 -14.34
N ILE A 63 -31.90 -10.89 -13.43
CA ILE A 63 -32.28 -12.03 -12.59
C ILE A 63 -32.74 -13.21 -13.46
N VAL A 64 -33.58 -12.97 -14.47
CA VAL A 64 -34.03 -14.03 -15.41
C VAL A 64 -32.85 -14.63 -16.16
N LYS A 65 -31.96 -13.79 -16.72
CA LYS A 65 -30.78 -14.28 -17.45
C LYS A 65 -29.83 -15.09 -16.58
N ALA A 66 -29.59 -14.65 -15.34
CA ALA A 66 -28.75 -15.38 -14.40
C ALA A 66 -29.42 -16.69 -13.95
N SER A 67 -30.73 -16.68 -13.72
CA SER A 67 -31.54 -17.88 -13.41
C SER A 67 -31.39 -18.93 -14.51
N ASP A 68 -31.58 -18.53 -15.78
CA ASP A 68 -31.40 -19.41 -16.95
C ASP A 68 -29.96 -19.92 -17.06
N PHE A 69 -28.97 -19.05 -16.86
CA PHE A 69 -27.54 -19.41 -16.99
C PHE A 69 -27.08 -20.40 -15.92
N PHE A 70 -27.50 -20.21 -14.67
CA PHE A 70 -27.09 -21.07 -13.55
C PHE A 70 -28.00 -22.28 -13.32
N GLY A 71 -29.16 -22.33 -13.96
CA GLY A 71 -30.18 -23.35 -13.70
C GLY A 71 -30.80 -23.24 -12.30
N LEU A 72 -30.79 -22.04 -11.70
CA LEU A 72 -31.38 -21.72 -10.41
C LEU A 72 -32.75 -21.06 -10.60
N THR A 73 -33.61 -21.11 -9.59
CA THR A 73 -34.89 -20.39 -9.65
C THR A 73 -34.70 -18.88 -9.56
N ILE A 74 -35.65 -18.12 -10.12
CA ILE A 74 -35.69 -16.65 -10.01
C ILE A 74 -35.57 -16.20 -8.55
N ASN A 75 -36.29 -16.85 -7.63
CA ASN A 75 -36.27 -16.50 -6.20
C ASN A 75 -34.88 -16.73 -5.56
N GLU A 76 -34.14 -17.77 -5.96
CA GLU A 76 -32.79 -18.03 -5.45
C GLU A 76 -31.81 -16.94 -5.89
N ILE A 77 -31.84 -16.58 -7.18
CA ILE A 77 -31.02 -15.48 -7.71
C ILE A 77 -31.39 -14.16 -7.06
N GLU A 78 -32.67 -13.85 -6.95
CA GLU A 78 -33.17 -12.61 -6.34
C GLU A 78 -32.71 -12.47 -4.89
N LYS A 79 -32.74 -13.56 -4.11
CA LYS A 79 -32.27 -13.57 -2.72
C LYS A 79 -30.78 -13.22 -2.62
N ILE A 80 -29.94 -13.75 -3.50
CA ILE A 80 -28.49 -13.47 -3.51
C ILE A 80 -28.26 -12.02 -3.92
N VAL A 81 -28.86 -11.59 -5.04
CA VAL A 81 -28.69 -10.25 -5.61
C VAL A 81 -29.15 -9.15 -4.65
N THR A 82 -30.27 -9.36 -3.94
CA THR A 82 -30.78 -8.39 -2.96
C THR A 82 -29.77 -8.11 -1.85
N GLY A 83 -28.96 -9.11 -1.45
CA GLY A 83 -27.88 -8.91 -0.47
C GLY A 83 -26.72 -8.07 -0.99
N TYR A 84 -26.58 -7.89 -2.30
CA TYR A 84 -25.50 -7.12 -2.93
C TYR A 84 -25.88 -5.68 -3.24
N ILE A 85 -27.17 -5.41 -3.43
CA ILE A 85 -27.66 -4.10 -3.84
C ILE A 85 -27.55 -3.12 -2.68
N GLU A 86 -26.69 -2.11 -2.86
CA GLU A 86 -26.56 -0.94 -1.98
C GLU A 86 -26.42 -1.34 -0.49
N ASN A 87 -25.72 -2.46 -0.24
CA ASN A 87 -25.53 -2.99 1.09
C ASN A 87 -24.71 -2.02 1.93
N GLU A 88 -25.26 -1.58 3.06
CA GLU A 88 -24.65 -0.53 3.91
C GLU A 88 -23.41 -1.02 4.67
N LYS A 89 -23.32 -2.33 4.90
CA LYS A 89 -22.26 -3.01 5.66
C LYS A 89 -21.65 -4.14 4.84
N SER A 90 -20.36 -4.39 5.06
CA SER A 90 -19.70 -5.61 4.59
C SER A 90 -20.37 -6.84 5.21
N PHE A 91 -20.40 -7.95 4.48
CA PHE A 91 -21.00 -9.19 4.93
C PHE A 91 -20.17 -10.40 4.49
N ALA A 92 -20.53 -11.58 4.99
CA ALA A 92 -19.86 -12.82 4.65
C ALA A 92 -20.86 -13.91 4.24
N ILE A 93 -20.48 -14.75 3.29
CA ILE A 93 -21.22 -15.93 2.85
C ILE A 93 -20.36 -17.17 3.16
N SER A 94 -20.91 -18.15 3.87
CA SER A 94 -20.21 -19.41 4.16
C SER A 94 -20.02 -20.26 2.90
N TYR A 95 -18.84 -20.86 2.76
CA TYR A 95 -18.52 -21.86 1.76
C TYR A 95 -17.62 -22.93 2.39
N ASN A 96 -18.12 -24.18 2.46
CA ASN A 96 -17.51 -25.25 3.26
C ASN A 96 -17.25 -24.79 4.71
N THR A 97 -16.00 -24.85 5.17
CA THR A 97 -15.58 -24.37 6.50
C THR A 97 -15.08 -22.93 6.51
N ASN A 98 -15.18 -22.22 5.38
CA ASN A 98 -14.64 -20.88 5.18
C ASN A 98 -15.74 -19.85 4.90
N TYR A 99 -15.33 -18.57 4.80
CA TYR A 99 -16.21 -17.45 4.52
C TYR A 99 -15.68 -16.61 3.36
N MET A 100 -16.56 -16.30 2.41
CA MET A 100 -16.34 -15.29 1.38
C MET A 100 -16.81 -13.95 1.92
N HIS A 101 -15.92 -12.96 1.94
CA HIS A 101 -16.24 -11.61 2.43
C HIS A 101 -16.56 -10.69 1.25
N PHE A 102 -17.58 -9.86 1.40
CA PHE A 102 -18.00 -8.87 0.42
C PHE A 102 -18.03 -7.47 1.06
N PRO A 103 -17.57 -6.45 0.33
CA PRO A 103 -17.48 -5.09 0.87
C PRO A 103 -18.84 -4.38 0.83
N VAL A 104 -18.89 -3.13 1.30
CA VAL A 104 -20.09 -2.28 1.16
C VAL A 104 -20.41 -1.97 -0.31
N ASN A 105 -21.69 -1.75 -0.61
CA ASN A 105 -22.16 -1.38 -1.95
C ASN A 105 -21.58 -2.26 -3.07
N VAL A 106 -21.78 -3.57 -3.03
CA VAL A 106 -21.31 -4.49 -4.08
C VAL A 106 -21.92 -4.12 -5.44
N LEU A 107 -23.23 -3.89 -5.46
CA LEU A 107 -23.98 -3.39 -6.60
C LEU A 107 -24.57 -2.01 -6.29
N VAL A 108 -24.45 -1.08 -7.23
CA VAL A 108 -24.93 0.31 -7.08
C VAL A 108 -25.84 0.70 -8.22
N ASN A 109 -26.81 1.57 -7.95
CA ASN A 109 -27.69 2.07 -8.99
C ASN A 109 -26.88 2.76 -10.10
N LYS A 110 -27.14 2.39 -11.36
CA LYS A 110 -26.44 2.91 -12.53
C LYS A 110 -26.47 4.44 -12.62
N THR A 111 -27.53 5.09 -12.11
CA THR A 111 -27.66 6.55 -12.11
C THR A 111 -26.66 7.27 -11.20
N LYS A 112 -26.03 6.55 -10.26
CA LYS A 112 -24.98 7.10 -9.37
C LYS A 112 -23.59 7.13 -10.04
N ILE A 113 -23.42 6.45 -11.17
CA ILE A 113 -22.12 6.32 -11.85
C ILE A 113 -21.99 7.37 -12.96
N GLN A 114 -20.95 8.18 -12.88
CA GLN A 114 -20.68 9.26 -13.84
C GLN A 114 -19.56 8.88 -14.81
N ASN A 115 -18.55 8.17 -14.31
CA ASN A 115 -17.36 7.82 -15.08
C ASN A 115 -17.49 6.47 -15.82
N LYS A 116 -16.54 6.21 -16.72
CA LYS A 116 -16.42 4.90 -17.39
C LYS A 116 -15.94 3.87 -16.38
N TYR A 117 -16.51 2.68 -16.43
CA TYR A 117 -16.23 1.58 -15.52
C TYR A 117 -15.98 0.29 -16.30
N LYS A 118 -15.23 -0.63 -15.68
CA LYS A 118 -14.94 -1.95 -16.25
C LYS A 118 -16.19 -2.82 -16.20
N THR A 119 -16.43 -3.55 -17.28
CA THR A 119 -17.44 -4.62 -17.35
C THR A 119 -16.75 -5.96 -17.52
N TYR A 120 -17.44 -7.03 -17.15
CA TYR A 120 -16.90 -8.38 -17.16
C TYR A 120 -17.77 -9.31 -18.02
N CYS A 121 -17.15 -10.39 -18.48
CA CYS A 121 -17.80 -11.50 -19.15
C CYS A 121 -17.91 -12.67 -18.16
N VAL A 122 -18.99 -13.46 -18.24
CA VAL A 122 -19.17 -14.63 -17.35
C VAL A 122 -18.11 -15.70 -17.62
N GLU A 123 -17.55 -15.70 -18.83
CA GLU A 123 -16.47 -16.56 -19.28
C GLU A 123 -15.12 -16.23 -18.64
N ASP A 124 -14.96 -15.03 -18.06
CA ASP A 124 -13.74 -14.63 -17.35
C ASP A 124 -13.55 -15.41 -16.04
N PHE A 125 -14.61 -16.06 -15.54
CA PHE A 125 -14.67 -16.64 -14.20
C PHE A 125 -15.15 -18.11 -14.21
N ILE A 126 -14.69 -18.89 -15.19
CA ILE A 126 -14.99 -20.32 -15.26
C ILE A 126 -14.25 -21.05 -14.14
N LEU A 127 -14.99 -21.74 -13.27
CA LEU A 127 -14.43 -22.61 -12.24
C LEU A 127 -14.01 -23.95 -12.84
N ASN A 128 -12.72 -24.28 -12.73
CA ASN A 128 -12.17 -25.59 -13.06
C ASN A 128 -11.65 -26.29 -11.79
N GLY A 129 -12.50 -27.07 -11.13
CA GLY A 129 -12.17 -27.78 -9.87
C GLY A 129 -12.85 -27.18 -8.64
N GLU A 130 -12.23 -27.32 -7.47
CA GLU A 130 -12.72 -26.75 -6.21
C GLU A 130 -12.13 -25.34 -6.00
N ALA A 131 -12.94 -24.41 -5.47
CA ALA A 131 -12.50 -23.05 -5.22
C ALA A 131 -11.61 -22.97 -3.97
N ASP A 132 -10.37 -22.49 -4.13
CA ASP A 132 -9.44 -22.30 -3.02
C ASP A 132 -9.66 -20.94 -2.34
N LEU A 133 -10.46 -20.91 -1.27
CA LEU A 133 -10.66 -19.71 -0.46
C LEU A 133 -9.69 -19.61 0.74
N THR A 134 -8.70 -20.49 0.83
CA THR A 134 -7.83 -20.64 2.01
C THR A 134 -6.43 -20.07 1.79
N THR A 135 -5.83 -20.27 0.62
CA THR A 135 -4.47 -19.83 0.34
C THR A 135 -4.38 -18.32 0.22
N ARG A 136 -3.68 -17.62 1.11
CA ARG A 136 -3.58 -16.15 1.02
C ARG A 136 -2.69 -15.65 -0.11
N ARG A 137 -1.75 -16.48 -0.59
CA ARG A 137 -0.88 -16.12 -1.70
C ARG A 137 -1.63 -16.15 -3.03
N THR A 138 -1.45 -15.14 -3.86
CA THR A 138 -2.03 -15.06 -5.21
C THR A 138 -1.13 -15.73 -6.25
N SER A 139 -1.70 -16.14 -7.39
CA SER A 139 -0.93 -16.78 -8.49
C SER A 139 -0.05 -15.80 -9.26
N PHE A 140 -0.26 -14.49 -9.12
CA PHE A 140 0.56 -13.39 -9.64
C PHE A 140 0.49 -12.18 -8.69
N PRO A 141 1.43 -11.23 -8.72
CA PRO A 141 1.39 -10.07 -7.82
C PRO A 141 0.23 -9.14 -8.21
N LEU A 142 -0.57 -8.70 -7.23
CA LEU A 142 -1.60 -7.69 -7.42
C LEU A 142 -1.02 -6.27 -7.37
N SER A 143 0.02 -6.09 -6.56
CA SER A 143 0.69 -4.80 -6.38
C SER A 143 2.19 -4.93 -6.64
N ILE A 144 2.73 -3.98 -7.39
CA ILE A 144 4.16 -3.85 -7.62
C ILE A 144 4.58 -2.44 -7.19
N ASN A 145 5.69 -2.34 -6.49
CA ASN A 145 6.40 -1.08 -6.29
C ASN A 145 7.76 -1.14 -7.00
N LEU A 146 8.12 -0.13 -7.77
CA LEU A 146 9.43 -0.03 -8.42
C LEU A 146 10.26 1.07 -7.74
N GLU A 147 11.33 0.66 -7.08
CA GLU A 147 12.40 1.55 -6.64
C GLU A 147 13.17 2.01 -7.89
N LEU A 148 12.75 3.13 -8.48
CA LEU A 148 13.25 3.58 -9.80
C LEU A 148 14.73 3.97 -9.74
N THR A 149 15.16 4.55 -8.62
CA THR A 149 16.55 4.97 -8.37
C THR A 149 16.79 5.07 -6.86
N MET A 150 18.01 4.80 -6.40
CA MET A 150 18.42 5.11 -5.02
C MET A 150 19.09 6.48 -4.87
N LYS A 151 19.23 7.24 -5.97
CA LYS A 151 19.73 8.61 -5.91
C LYS A 151 18.74 9.46 -5.13
N CYS A 152 19.25 10.26 -4.20
CA CYS A 152 18.43 11.16 -3.41
C CYS A 152 19.22 12.44 -3.12
N HIS A 153 18.51 13.58 -3.13
CA HIS A 153 19.06 14.90 -2.84
C HIS A 153 19.34 15.11 -1.35
N THR A 154 18.50 14.55 -0.48
CA THR A 154 18.60 14.70 0.98
C THR A 154 19.29 13.50 1.61
N ASP A 155 19.89 13.69 2.78
CA ASP A 155 20.43 12.62 3.63
C ASP A 155 19.74 12.62 4.98
N CYS A 156 18.44 12.32 4.96
CA CYS A 156 17.60 12.39 6.16
C CYS A 156 18.18 11.50 7.27
N ILE A 157 18.30 12.04 8.49
CA ILE A 157 18.87 11.32 9.64
C ILE A 157 18.07 10.07 10.03
N TYR A 158 16.78 10.05 9.69
CA TYR A 158 15.82 8.95 9.96
C TYR A 158 15.53 8.08 8.74
N CYS A 159 16.21 8.27 7.60
CA CYS A 159 15.86 7.60 6.34
C CYS A 159 15.93 6.07 6.47
N TYR A 160 14.88 5.37 6.03
CA TYR A 160 14.88 3.91 5.90
C TYR A 160 15.54 3.43 4.61
N ALA A 161 15.78 4.31 3.63
CA ALA A 161 16.27 3.87 2.33
C ALA A 161 17.75 3.45 2.37
N ASN A 162 18.09 2.33 1.72
CA ASN A 162 19.48 1.90 1.55
C ASN A 162 20.20 2.76 0.49
N ARG A 163 20.55 3.99 0.84
CA ARG A 163 21.24 4.93 -0.09
C ARG A 163 22.62 4.47 -0.54
N LYS A 164 23.23 3.50 0.16
CA LYS A 164 24.52 2.90 -0.22
C LYS A 164 24.38 1.87 -1.33
N MET A 165 23.16 1.45 -1.65
CA MET A 165 22.89 0.54 -2.77
C MET A 165 23.11 1.27 -4.10
N HIS A 166 24.34 1.20 -4.61
CA HIS A 166 24.74 1.77 -5.90
C HIS A 166 24.68 0.70 -6.98
N ASN A 167 23.45 0.34 -7.32
CA ASN A 167 23.15 -0.61 -8.37
C ASN A 167 23.05 0.07 -9.73
N LYS A 168 23.39 -0.67 -10.80
CA LYS A 168 23.19 -0.19 -12.17
C LYS A 168 21.68 -0.16 -12.45
N GLU A 169 21.13 1.04 -12.60
CA GLU A 169 19.74 1.27 -13.00
C GLU A 169 19.43 0.54 -14.32
N MET A 170 18.24 -0.09 -14.39
CA MET A 170 17.75 -0.74 -15.61
C MET A 170 17.65 0.26 -16.78
N PRO A 171 17.90 -0.19 -18.03
CA PRO A 171 17.60 0.63 -19.20
C PRO A 171 16.11 1.01 -19.25
N LEU A 172 15.81 2.21 -19.74
CA LEU A 172 14.43 2.74 -19.83
C LEU A 172 13.46 1.72 -20.47
N GLU A 173 13.79 1.18 -21.64
CA GLU A 173 12.91 0.23 -22.35
C GLU A 173 12.57 -1.02 -21.53
N MET A 174 13.48 -1.46 -20.64
CA MET A 174 13.20 -2.58 -19.74
C MET A 174 12.16 -2.18 -18.69
N VAL A 175 12.28 -0.99 -18.10
CA VAL A 175 11.28 -0.43 -17.17
C VAL A 175 9.91 -0.31 -17.84
N LEU A 176 9.85 0.27 -19.05
CA LEU A 176 8.61 0.41 -19.81
C LEU A 176 7.99 -0.95 -20.15
N SER A 177 8.82 -1.93 -20.54
CA SER A 177 8.38 -3.30 -20.81
C SER A 177 7.78 -3.97 -19.58
N ILE A 178 8.38 -3.79 -18.39
CA ILE A 178 7.86 -4.32 -17.13
C ILE A 178 6.46 -3.74 -16.84
N ILE A 179 6.25 -2.43 -17.05
CA ILE A 179 4.93 -1.79 -16.86
C ILE A 179 3.86 -2.41 -17.78
N ARG A 180 4.19 -2.59 -19.06
CA ARG A 180 3.26 -3.21 -20.03
C ARG A 180 2.97 -4.66 -19.68
N GLN A 181 3.99 -5.41 -19.23
CA GLN A 181 3.83 -6.80 -18.79
C GLN A 181 2.95 -6.89 -17.55
N ALA A 182 3.17 -6.03 -16.55
CA ALA A 182 2.35 -5.94 -15.35
C ALA A 182 0.87 -5.74 -15.71
N LYS A 183 0.58 -4.82 -16.62
CA LYS A 183 -0.79 -4.58 -17.09
C LYS A 183 -1.39 -5.81 -17.77
N LYS A 184 -0.62 -6.46 -18.64
CA LYS A 184 -1.06 -7.64 -19.40
C LYS A 184 -1.43 -8.82 -18.49
N ILE A 185 -0.70 -9.03 -17.40
CA ILE A 185 -0.97 -10.15 -16.47
C ILE A 185 -2.03 -9.82 -15.41
N GLY A 186 -2.54 -8.58 -15.38
CA GLY A 186 -3.62 -8.18 -14.47
C GLY A 186 -3.18 -7.57 -13.14
N VAL A 187 -1.91 -7.10 -13.01
CA VAL A 187 -1.47 -6.32 -11.85
C VAL A 187 -2.41 -5.12 -11.69
N VAL A 188 -2.93 -4.96 -10.48
CA VAL A 188 -3.94 -3.95 -10.13
C VAL A 188 -3.28 -2.62 -9.85
N ASN A 189 -2.23 -2.62 -9.03
CA ASN A 189 -1.50 -1.42 -8.63
C ASN A 189 -0.05 -1.52 -9.06
N PHE A 190 0.47 -0.48 -9.71
CA PHE A 190 1.88 -0.34 -9.98
C PHE A 190 2.33 1.07 -9.60
N ASP A 191 3.10 1.16 -8.52
CA ASP A 191 3.65 2.40 -8.00
C ASP A 191 5.16 2.51 -8.23
N ILE A 192 5.67 3.72 -8.10
CA ILE A 192 7.10 4.04 -8.19
C ILE A 192 7.57 4.79 -6.95
N SER A 193 8.72 4.36 -6.45
CA SER A 193 9.40 4.95 -5.30
C SER A 193 10.91 5.01 -5.59
N GLY A 194 11.73 5.03 -4.55
CA GLY A 194 13.17 5.19 -4.66
C GLY A 194 13.73 6.04 -3.53
N GLY A 195 14.97 6.48 -3.74
CA GLY A 195 15.52 7.62 -3.05
C GLY A 195 14.78 8.91 -3.43
N GLU A 196 14.68 9.22 -4.73
CA GLU A 196 13.91 10.36 -5.26
C GLU A 196 13.59 10.14 -6.74
N VAL A 197 12.34 9.82 -7.04
CA VAL A 197 11.84 9.52 -8.39
C VAL A 197 12.16 10.64 -9.36
N LEU A 198 12.00 11.91 -8.93
CA LEU A 198 12.18 13.06 -9.81
C LEU A 198 13.64 13.30 -10.20
N LEU A 199 14.63 12.62 -9.60
CA LEU A 199 16.03 12.70 -10.03
C LEU A 199 16.39 11.71 -11.14
N HIS A 200 15.53 10.73 -11.43
CA HIS A 200 15.78 9.78 -12.52
C HIS A 200 15.66 10.49 -13.89
N PRO A 201 16.62 10.33 -14.83
CA PRO A 201 16.61 11.10 -16.09
C PRO A 201 15.37 10.86 -16.96
N HIS A 202 14.73 9.70 -16.82
CA HIS A 202 13.55 9.29 -17.59
C HIS A 202 12.26 9.21 -16.76
N TYR A 203 12.15 9.98 -15.67
CA TYR A 203 10.97 9.93 -14.81
C TYR A 203 9.67 10.25 -15.58
N LYS A 204 9.73 11.10 -16.62
CA LYS A 204 8.56 11.52 -17.41
C LYS A 204 8.00 10.34 -18.19
N GLU A 205 8.88 9.60 -18.85
CA GLU A 205 8.55 8.45 -19.69
C GLU A 205 7.96 7.33 -18.83
N VAL A 206 8.55 7.07 -17.66
CA VAL A 206 8.05 6.05 -16.71
C VAL A 206 6.66 6.42 -16.17
N ILE A 207 6.46 7.65 -15.68
CA ILE A 207 5.15 8.10 -15.18
C ILE A 207 4.10 8.07 -16.30
N SER A 208 4.48 8.51 -17.50
CA SER A 208 3.58 8.50 -18.67
C SER A 208 3.14 7.08 -19.02
N GLU A 209 4.06 6.11 -19.02
CA GLU A 209 3.75 4.71 -19.32
C GLU A 209 2.84 4.08 -18.25
N LEU A 210 3.05 4.40 -16.97
CA LEU A 210 2.15 3.98 -15.88
C LEU A 210 0.72 4.48 -16.12
N LEU A 211 0.55 5.79 -16.39
CA LEU A 211 -0.75 6.41 -16.64
C LEU A 211 -1.44 5.82 -17.89
N ILE A 212 -0.70 5.60 -18.99
CA ILE A 212 -1.24 5.01 -20.23
C ILE A 212 -1.73 3.57 -19.98
N ASN A 213 -1.06 2.82 -19.12
CA ASN A 213 -1.48 1.47 -18.72
C ASN A 213 -2.57 1.47 -17.63
N GLY A 214 -3.08 2.65 -17.25
CA GLY A 214 -4.18 2.83 -16.31
C GLY A 214 -3.79 2.68 -14.84
N TYR A 215 -2.51 2.90 -14.52
CA TYR A 215 -2.03 3.05 -13.14
C TYR A 215 -1.98 4.53 -12.75
N THR A 216 -1.94 4.79 -11.45
CA THR A 216 -2.03 6.11 -10.83
C THR A 216 -0.92 6.24 -9.78
N PRO A 217 0.35 6.38 -10.22
CA PRO A 217 1.48 6.36 -9.30
C PRO A 217 1.44 7.54 -8.32
N PHE A 218 1.81 7.28 -7.07
CA PHE A 218 1.85 8.27 -6.01
C PHE A 218 3.19 9.02 -6.04
N ILE A 219 3.20 10.20 -6.67
CA ILE A 219 4.43 10.97 -6.83
C ILE A 219 4.77 11.70 -5.53
N SER A 220 5.76 11.19 -4.80
CA SER A 220 6.35 11.84 -3.62
C SER A 220 7.69 12.51 -3.96
N THR A 221 7.96 13.66 -3.36
CA THR A 221 9.25 14.36 -3.46
C THR A 221 9.64 15.02 -2.14
N LYS A 222 10.94 14.98 -1.83
CA LYS A 222 11.58 15.82 -0.79
C LYS A 222 12.59 16.78 -1.42
N VAL A 223 12.45 17.04 -2.72
CA VAL A 223 13.33 17.93 -3.48
C VAL A 223 12.59 19.19 -3.90
N PRO A 224 13.22 20.38 -3.79
CA PRO A 224 12.66 21.58 -4.38
C PRO A 224 12.44 21.41 -5.90
N VAL A 225 11.19 21.51 -6.33
CA VAL A 225 10.78 21.35 -7.74
C VAL A 225 10.35 22.70 -8.30
N LYS A 226 10.93 23.07 -9.44
CA LYS A 226 10.57 24.31 -10.14
C LYS A 226 9.23 24.17 -10.87
N LYS A 227 8.59 25.31 -11.13
CA LYS A 227 7.25 25.39 -11.72
C LYS A 227 7.14 24.68 -13.08
N ASP A 228 8.15 24.78 -13.93
CA ASP A 228 8.19 24.13 -15.26
C ASP A 228 8.14 22.60 -15.16
N LYS A 229 8.83 22.03 -14.16
CA LYS A 229 8.82 20.59 -13.91
C LYS A 229 7.49 20.12 -13.33
N LEU A 230 6.87 20.89 -12.43
CA LEU A 230 5.50 20.62 -11.96
C LEU A 230 4.48 20.72 -13.08
N GLN A 231 4.60 21.73 -13.95
CA GLN A 231 3.76 21.86 -15.15
C GLN A 231 3.91 20.65 -16.08
N THR A 232 5.14 20.13 -16.22
CA THR A 232 5.39 18.91 -16.99
C THR A 232 4.64 17.71 -16.41
N LEU A 233 4.69 17.51 -15.08
CA LEU A 233 3.94 16.43 -14.41
C LEU A 233 2.42 16.59 -14.63
N LYS A 234 1.90 17.81 -14.48
CA LYS A 234 0.48 18.11 -14.75
C LYS A 234 0.09 17.78 -16.19
N ASN A 235 0.92 18.14 -17.16
CA ASN A 235 0.67 17.89 -18.58
C ASN A 235 0.71 16.40 -18.93
N ILE A 236 1.52 15.61 -18.22
CA ILE A 236 1.56 14.14 -18.36
C ILE A 236 0.26 13.49 -17.83
N GLY A 237 -0.46 14.16 -16.94
CA GLY A 237 -1.72 13.67 -16.36
C GLY A 237 -1.67 13.42 -14.86
N VAL A 238 -0.56 13.76 -14.18
CA VAL A 238 -0.47 13.73 -12.72
C VAL A 238 -1.46 14.75 -12.15
N LYS A 239 -2.32 14.28 -11.24
CA LYS A 239 -3.36 15.10 -10.61
C LYS A 239 -2.93 15.66 -9.25
N GLU A 240 -2.19 14.85 -8.52
CA GLU A 240 -1.79 15.09 -7.13
C GLU A 240 -0.30 14.84 -6.97
N ILE A 241 0.35 15.60 -6.07
CA ILE A 241 1.73 15.38 -5.66
C ILE A 241 1.82 15.42 -4.13
N GLN A 242 2.69 14.57 -3.57
CA GLN A 242 3.01 14.59 -2.15
C GLN A 242 4.38 15.25 -1.94
N ILE A 243 4.40 16.34 -1.17
CA ILE A 243 5.64 17.01 -0.76
C ILE A 243 5.98 16.57 0.65
N SER A 244 7.16 16.00 0.84
CA SER A 244 7.62 15.59 2.16
C SER A 244 8.29 16.78 2.83
N LEU A 245 7.64 17.37 3.83
CA LEU A 245 8.05 18.63 4.47
C LEU A 245 7.92 18.51 5.98
N ASP A 246 9.07 18.40 6.66
CA ASP A 246 9.10 18.10 8.09
C ASP A 246 9.13 19.35 8.98
N SER A 247 9.47 20.50 8.41
CA SER A 247 9.55 21.82 9.06
C SER A 247 9.61 22.90 7.97
N ILE A 248 9.44 24.16 8.33
CA ILE A 248 9.79 25.31 7.48
C ILE A 248 10.96 26.14 8.02
N ASN A 249 11.53 25.73 9.16
CA ASN A 249 12.71 26.35 9.75
C ASN A 249 13.99 25.87 9.01
N PRO A 250 14.80 26.79 8.45
CA PRO A 250 16.02 26.43 7.73
C PRO A 250 17.05 25.67 8.56
N GLU A 251 17.20 25.98 9.85
CA GLU A 251 18.14 25.32 10.75
C GLU A 251 17.70 23.89 11.05
N THR A 252 16.41 23.72 11.36
CA THR A 252 15.79 22.40 11.58
C THR A 252 15.94 21.52 10.34
N LEU A 253 15.59 22.04 9.15
CA LEU A 253 15.72 21.31 7.89
C LEU A 253 17.17 20.97 7.54
N SER A 254 18.10 21.91 7.69
CA SER A 254 19.53 21.68 7.47
C SER A 254 20.04 20.53 8.35
N LYS A 255 19.66 20.53 9.64
CA LYS A 255 20.04 19.50 10.60
C LYS A 255 19.48 18.12 10.27
N ILE A 256 18.17 18.02 9.96
CA ILE A 256 17.52 16.71 9.79
C ILE A 256 17.70 16.13 8.39
N LEU A 257 17.94 16.96 7.37
CA LEU A 257 18.05 16.54 5.96
C LEU A 257 19.47 16.61 5.39
N ASN A 258 20.40 17.25 6.10
CA ASN A 258 21.76 17.54 5.63
C ASN A 258 21.76 18.32 4.30
N VAL A 259 21.02 19.43 4.28
CA VAL A 259 20.81 20.29 3.10
C VAL A 259 21.30 21.71 3.36
N SER A 260 21.50 22.49 2.29
CA SER A 260 21.86 23.90 2.39
C SER A 260 20.70 24.75 2.94
N SER A 261 21.03 25.91 3.52
CA SER A 261 20.05 26.82 4.13
C SER A 261 18.98 27.33 3.17
N ASN A 262 19.29 27.43 1.87
CA ASN A 262 18.34 27.84 0.82
C ASN A 262 17.27 26.78 0.51
N TYR A 263 17.39 25.54 1.01
CA TYR A 263 16.43 24.47 0.78
C TYR A 263 15.03 24.86 1.28
N ALA A 264 14.95 25.49 2.47
CA ALA A 264 13.69 25.87 3.09
C ALA A 264 12.87 26.81 2.20
N ASP A 265 13.51 27.85 1.64
CA ASP A 265 12.86 28.78 0.73
C ASP A 265 12.47 28.09 -0.59
N ALA A 266 13.35 27.25 -1.12
CA ALA A 266 13.11 26.54 -2.37
C ALA A 266 11.96 25.51 -2.27
N ILE A 267 11.80 24.82 -1.14
CA ILE A 267 10.69 23.88 -0.95
C ILE A 267 9.37 24.62 -0.67
N LYS A 268 9.39 25.77 0.04
CA LYS A 268 8.22 26.66 0.15
C LYS A 268 7.76 27.18 -1.22
N ASP A 269 8.71 27.56 -2.07
CA ASP A 269 8.42 27.91 -3.47
C ASP A 269 7.77 26.76 -4.22
N THR A 270 8.24 25.52 -3.99
CA THR A 270 7.66 24.30 -4.61
C THR A 270 6.20 24.14 -4.21
N VAL A 271 5.88 24.26 -2.92
CA VAL A 271 4.50 24.24 -2.40
C VAL A 271 3.64 25.28 -3.11
N ARG A 272 4.09 26.54 -3.19
CA ARG A 272 3.37 27.60 -3.92
C ARG A 272 3.15 27.26 -5.39
N PHE A 273 4.17 26.74 -6.06
CA PHE A 273 4.07 26.36 -7.48
C PHE A 273 3.07 25.22 -7.73
N THR A 274 2.83 24.32 -6.77
CA THR A 274 1.79 23.29 -6.93
C THR A 274 0.40 23.90 -7.08
N GLU A 275 0.08 24.94 -6.31
CA GLU A 275 -1.19 25.66 -6.40
C GLU A 275 -1.28 26.42 -7.72
N GLU A 276 -0.22 27.14 -8.10
CA GLU A 276 -0.17 27.91 -9.36
C GLU A 276 -0.36 27.03 -10.61
N VAL A 277 0.09 25.77 -10.58
CA VAL A 277 -0.05 24.79 -11.67
C VAL A 277 -1.40 24.03 -11.59
N GLY A 278 -2.08 24.09 -10.44
CA GLY A 278 -3.34 23.38 -10.21
C GLY A 278 -3.14 21.88 -9.95
N LEU A 279 -2.06 21.48 -9.27
CA LEU A 279 -1.89 20.14 -8.73
C LEU A 279 -2.54 20.08 -7.33
N GLU A 280 -3.23 18.99 -7.02
CA GLU A 280 -3.64 18.71 -5.64
C GLU A 280 -2.39 18.39 -4.79
N LEU A 281 -2.37 18.85 -3.55
CA LEU A 281 -1.22 18.74 -2.67
C LEU A 281 -1.53 17.87 -1.47
N ARG A 282 -0.66 16.89 -1.21
CA ARG A 282 -0.54 16.25 0.10
C ARG A 282 0.81 16.60 0.71
N VAL A 283 0.85 16.71 2.02
CA VAL A 283 2.11 16.86 2.75
C VAL A 283 2.26 15.74 3.75
N HIS A 284 3.42 15.09 3.76
CA HIS A 284 3.81 14.13 4.79
C HIS A 284 4.98 14.72 5.57
N SER A 285 4.88 14.72 6.89
CA SER A 285 5.86 15.28 7.81
C SER A 285 6.32 14.19 8.78
N ILE A 286 7.64 13.97 8.84
CA ILE A 286 8.25 13.05 9.78
C ILE A 286 8.58 13.77 11.07
N ILE A 287 7.92 13.37 12.17
CA ILE A 287 8.17 13.88 13.53
C ILE A 287 9.38 13.16 14.13
N ASN A 288 10.38 13.92 14.54
CA ASN A 288 11.61 13.45 15.17
C ASN A 288 12.01 14.38 16.32
N SER A 289 13.06 14.03 17.07
CA SER A 289 13.52 14.80 18.24
C SER A 289 13.93 16.25 17.96
N HIS A 290 14.09 16.65 16.69
CA HIS A 290 14.54 17.98 16.30
C HIS A 290 13.42 18.89 15.76
N ASN A 291 12.22 18.35 15.48
CA ASN A 291 11.05 19.15 15.08
C ASN A 291 9.80 18.87 15.94
N CYS A 292 9.98 18.22 17.09
CA CYS A 292 8.89 17.86 18.01
C CYS A 292 8.58 18.99 19.03
N SER A 293 8.37 20.21 18.55
CA SER A 293 7.86 21.30 19.38
C SER A 293 6.48 21.74 18.91
N ASP A 294 5.71 22.25 19.86
CA ASP A 294 4.38 22.77 19.63
C ASP A 294 4.39 23.92 18.60
N GLU A 295 5.39 24.79 18.69
CA GLU A 295 5.66 25.91 17.80
C GLU A 295 6.06 25.45 16.39
N GLU A 296 6.93 24.45 16.25
CA GLU A 296 7.36 23.91 14.94
C GLU A 296 6.17 23.34 14.17
N ILE A 297 5.34 22.53 14.84
CA ILE A 297 4.14 21.93 14.22
C ILE A 297 3.13 23.02 13.85
N GLU A 298 2.80 23.93 14.76
CA GLU A 298 1.86 25.02 14.47
C GLU A 298 2.34 25.91 13.32
N THR A 299 3.63 26.21 13.29
CA THR A 299 4.23 27.02 12.22
C THR A 299 4.13 26.34 10.86
N LEU A 300 4.38 25.02 10.80
CA LEU A 300 4.20 24.22 9.59
C LEU A 300 2.73 24.19 9.14
N VAL A 301 1.80 23.91 10.06
CA VAL A 301 0.35 23.86 9.77
C VAL A 301 -0.14 25.22 9.29
N ASN A 302 0.18 26.30 9.99
CA ASN A 302 -0.22 27.66 9.64
C ASN A 302 0.29 28.06 8.25
N PHE A 303 1.52 27.68 7.89
CA PHE A 303 2.03 27.91 6.54
C PHE A 303 1.22 27.14 5.48
N LEU A 304 1.03 25.84 5.70
CA LEU A 304 0.39 24.94 4.75
C LEU A 304 -1.12 25.18 4.57
N SER A 305 -1.83 25.55 5.63
CA SER A 305 -3.26 25.83 5.59
C SER A 305 -3.65 27.04 4.74
N ASN A 306 -2.69 27.86 4.30
CA ASN A 306 -2.94 28.97 3.37
C ASN A 306 -3.15 28.52 1.92
N PHE A 307 -2.79 27.28 1.58
CA PHE A 307 -2.87 26.77 0.21
C PHE A 307 -4.19 26.04 -0.03
N SER A 308 -4.99 26.53 -0.98
CA SER A 308 -6.33 26.02 -1.26
C SER A 308 -6.34 24.63 -1.92
N ASN A 309 -5.22 24.24 -2.50
CA ASN A 309 -5.02 22.93 -3.13
C ASN A 309 -4.52 21.85 -2.15
N LEU A 310 -4.22 22.19 -0.89
CA LEU A 310 -3.85 21.21 0.14
C LEU A 310 -5.05 20.34 0.53
N LYS A 311 -4.89 19.01 0.40
CA LYS A 311 -5.91 18.01 0.73
C LYS A 311 -5.69 17.35 2.07
N SER A 312 -4.43 17.00 2.36
CA SER A 312 -4.10 16.31 3.60
C SER A 312 -2.71 16.64 4.12
N LEU A 313 -2.59 16.63 5.44
CA LEU A 313 -1.34 16.67 6.18
C LEU A 313 -1.22 15.42 7.05
N GLN A 314 -0.28 14.55 6.71
CA GLN A 314 0.05 13.34 7.45
C GLN A 314 1.27 13.61 8.33
N PHE A 315 1.15 13.28 9.61
CA PHE A 315 2.26 13.22 10.53
C PHE A 315 2.62 11.77 10.83
N THR A 316 3.90 11.44 10.77
CA THR A 316 4.39 10.09 11.05
C THR A 316 5.61 10.19 11.98
N PRO A 317 5.64 9.51 13.13
CA PRO A 317 6.84 9.48 13.96
C PRO A 317 7.99 8.79 13.22
N ALA A 318 9.20 9.34 13.36
CA ALA A 318 10.40 8.69 12.88
C ALA A 318 10.58 7.35 13.59
N GLY A 319 10.61 6.26 12.81
CA GLY A 319 10.86 4.91 13.31
C GLY A 319 12.33 4.51 13.23
N TYR A 320 12.63 3.32 13.77
CA TYR A 320 13.95 2.70 13.63
C TYR A 320 14.27 2.44 12.15
N SER A 321 15.55 2.50 11.76
CA SER A 321 16.02 2.21 10.41
C SER A 321 17.24 1.28 10.42
N LEU A 322 17.18 0.20 9.64
CA LEU A 322 18.30 -0.72 9.39
C LEU A 322 19.52 -0.08 8.72
N TYR A 323 19.36 1.14 8.20
CA TYR A 323 20.39 1.84 7.44
C TYR A 323 20.89 3.08 8.19
N LYS A 324 20.40 3.28 9.42
CA LYS A 324 20.85 4.29 10.40
C LYS A 324 21.15 3.60 11.75
N GLU A 325 21.74 2.41 11.70
CA GLU A 325 22.07 1.59 12.88
C GLU A 325 22.84 2.42 13.94
N GLY A 326 22.39 2.33 15.20
CA GLY A 326 22.98 3.05 16.33
C GLY A 326 22.62 4.54 16.42
N LEU A 327 21.81 5.08 15.50
CA LEU A 327 21.45 6.50 15.48
C LEU A 327 20.02 6.79 15.94
N TYR A 328 19.17 5.78 16.13
CA TYR A 328 17.74 5.97 16.43
C TYR A 328 17.50 6.88 17.63
N GLU A 329 18.19 6.66 18.75
CA GLU A 329 18.08 7.49 19.95
C GLU A 329 18.39 8.98 19.72
N GLN A 330 19.14 9.33 18.66
CA GLN A 330 19.46 10.72 18.35
C GLN A 330 18.27 11.46 17.72
N PHE A 331 17.39 10.75 17.01
CA PHE A 331 16.25 11.34 16.28
C PHE A 331 14.88 10.83 16.74
N ARG A 332 14.81 9.85 17.63
CA ARG A 332 13.57 9.29 18.17
C ARG A 332 12.69 10.39 18.76
N PRO A 333 11.41 10.50 18.35
CA PRO A 333 10.52 11.49 18.93
C PRO A 333 10.27 11.19 20.42
N PRO A 334 10.23 12.20 21.31
CA PRO A 334 9.96 11.96 22.73
C PRO A 334 8.55 11.41 22.95
N LYS A 335 8.42 10.36 23.78
CA LYS A 335 7.12 9.73 24.14
C LYS A 335 6.08 10.76 24.60
N VAL A 336 6.49 11.67 25.49
CA VAL A 336 5.64 12.77 26.02
C VAL A 336 5.13 13.69 24.92
N PHE A 337 5.91 13.88 23.84
CA PHE A 337 5.44 14.65 22.68
C PHE A 337 4.40 13.86 21.88
N MET A 338 4.63 12.57 21.67
CA MET A 338 3.72 11.69 20.92
C MET A 338 2.35 11.55 21.60
N GLU A 339 2.30 11.56 22.93
CA GLU A 339 1.03 11.56 23.67
C GLU A 339 0.24 12.86 23.45
N ARG A 340 0.91 14.02 23.46
CA ARG A 340 0.23 15.33 23.35
C ARG A 340 -0.08 15.76 21.91
N ILE A 341 0.70 15.35 20.92
CA ILE A 341 0.49 15.74 19.52
C ILE A 341 -0.86 15.26 19.01
N SER A 342 -1.35 14.10 19.48
CA SER A 342 -2.69 13.59 19.15
C SER A 342 -3.79 14.62 19.39
N LYS A 343 -3.79 15.28 20.54
CA LYS A 343 -4.72 16.35 20.90
C LYS A 343 -4.61 17.55 19.96
N LYS A 344 -3.39 17.97 19.61
CA LYS A 344 -3.17 19.06 18.65
C LYS A 344 -3.71 18.74 17.26
N ILE A 345 -3.57 17.49 16.81
CA ILE A 345 -4.13 17.06 15.53
C ILE A 345 -5.66 17.21 15.54
N GLU A 346 -6.35 16.90 16.64
CA GLU A 346 -7.79 17.17 16.75
C GLU A 346 -8.10 18.67 16.68
N GLU A 347 -7.33 19.51 17.37
CA GLU A 347 -7.48 20.97 17.32
C GLU A 347 -7.32 21.50 15.87
N PHE A 348 -6.36 20.98 15.10
CA PHE A 348 -6.19 21.34 13.69
C PHE A 348 -7.34 20.88 12.80
N ARG A 349 -7.93 19.70 13.07
CA ARG A 349 -9.13 19.24 12.34
C ARG A 349 -10.32 20.18 12.54
N GLU A 350 -10.49 20.70 13.75
CA GLU A 350 -11.53 21.68 14.06
C GLU A 350 -11.25 23.04 13.38
N GLN A 351 -10.00 23.51 13.41
CA GLN A 351 -9.60 24.79 12.83
C GLN A 351 -9.62 24.79 11.29
N HIS A 352 -9.37 23.63 10.68
CA HIS A 352 -9.18 23.49 9.23
C HIS A 352 -10.02 22.33 8.66
N PRO A 353 -11.36 22.41 8.68
CA PRO A 353 -12.25 21.30 8.32
C PRO A 353 -12.19 20.84 6.85
N LYS A 354 -11.48 21.59 5.99
CA LYS A 354 -11.25 21.24 4.58
C LYS A 354 -9.98 20.42 4.35
N ILE A 355 -9.11 20.31 5.35
CA ILE A 355 -7.84 19.58 5.28
C ILE A 355 -7.97 18.32 6.14
N THR A 356 -7.60 17.18 5.58
CA THR A 356 -7.52 15.93 6.35
C THR A 356 -6.20 15.91 7.13
N PHE A 357 -6.27 15.88 8.46
CA PHE A 357 -5.10 15.68 9.31
C PHE A 357 -5.06 14.26 9.84
N ASN A 358 -3.92 13.60 9.66
CA ASN A 358 -3.69 12.24 10.11
C ASN A 358 -2.43 12.17 10.95
N LEU A 359 -2.46 11.29 11.94
CA LEU A 359 -1.30 10.89 12.72
C LEU A 359 -1.17 9.38 12.60
N SER A 360 -0.04 8.91 12.09
CA SER A 360 0.26 7.48 12.08
C SER A 360 0.36 6.99 13.51
N GLU A 361 -0.28 5.86 13.81
CA GLU A 361 -0.04 5.18 15.07
C GLU A 361 1.44 4.81 15.17
N ALA A 362 1.98 4.90 16.37
CA ALA A 362 3.31 4.41 16.65
C ALA A 362 3.35 2.89 16.45
N ASP A 363 4.32 2.43 15.67
CA ASP A 363 4.42 1.02 15.24
C ASP A 363 4.60 0.01 16.39
N PHE A 364 4.97 0.47 17.59
CA PHE A 364 5.31 -0.46 18.68
C PHE A 364 5.22 0.15 20.08
N PRO A 365 4.26 -0.29 20.93
CA PRO A 365 4.24 0.02 22.35
C PRO A 365 5.21 -0.88 23.13
N GLU A 366 5.78 -0.36 24.22
CA GLU A 366 6.65 -1.10 25.12
C GLU A 366 5.90 -2.12 26.01
N ASP A 367 5.25 -3.13 25.40
CA ASP A 367 4.58 -4.21 26.12
C ASP A 367 5.24 -5.58 25.88
N TYR A 368 5.80 -6.13 26.96
CA TYR A 368 6.45 -7.44 26.99
C TYR A 368 5.64 -8.51 27.74
N HIS A 369 4.42 -8.19 28.20
CA HIS A 369 3.60 -9.14 28.92
C HIS A 369 2.96 -10.16 27.97
N TYR A 370 3.22 -11.44 28.24
CA TYR A 370 2.72 -12.56 27.44
C TYR A 370 1.21 -12.48 27.18
N GLU A 371 0.40 -12.25 28.22
CA GLU A 371 -1.07 -12.19 28.09
C GLU A 371 -1.54 -11.02 27.22
N CYS A 372 -0.86 -9.87 27.28
CA CYS A 372 -1.19 -8.73 26.44
C CYS A 372 -0.86 -9.01 24.97
N ARG A 373 0.34 -9.54 24.70
CA ARG A 373 0.74 -9.97 23.36
C ARG A 373 -0.18 -11.04 22.80
N LYS A 374 -0.55 -12.03 23.61
CA LYS A 374 -1.45 -13.13 23.19
C LYS A 374 -2.81 -12.62 22.76
N LYS A 375 -3.33 -11.60 23.46
CA LYS A 375 -4.58 -10.94 23.12
C LYS A 375 -4.47 -10.08 21.85
N ASN A 376 -3.39 -9.33 21.68
CA ASN A 376 -3.29 -8.31 20.63
C ASN A 376 -2.65 -8.81 19.33
N PHE A 377 -1.78 -9.82 19.38
CA PHE A 377 -1.05 -10.34 18.22
C PHE A 377 -1.95 -10.84 17.07
N PRO A 378 -3.14 -11.43 17.33
CA PRO A 378 -4.10 -11.78 16.28
C PRO A 378 -4.67 -10.57 15.51
N GLU A 379 -4.63 -9.36 16.09
CA GLU A 379 -5.15 -8.12 15.48
C GLU A 379 -4.10 -7.33 14.68
N ARG A 380 -2.87 -7.84 14.61
CA ARG A 380 -1.78 -7.18 13.86
C ARG A 380 -2.13 -6.97 12.38
N ALA A 381 -1.48 -5.99 11.77
CA ALA A 381 -1.55 -5.76 10.33
C ALA A 381 -1.08 -7.00 9.54
N THR A 382 -1.71 -7.24 8.39
CA THR A 382 -1.33 -8.31 7.47
C THR A 382 -0.13 -7.89 6.61
N CYS A 383 0.91 -8.72 6.54
CA CYS A 383 2.02 -8.51 5.61
C CYS A 383 1.60 -8.93 4.19
N THR A 384 1.75 -8.03 3.23
CA THR A 384 1.38 -8.25 1.83
C THR A 384 2.55 -8.74 0.97
N GLY A 385 3.79 -8.58 1.46
CA GLY A 385 5.02 -8.96 0.77
C GLY A 385 5.06 -10.45 0.47
N ASN A 386 5.23 -10.81 -0.81
CA ASN A 386 5.18 -12.17 -1.33
C ASN A 386 3.87 -12.95 -1.07
N MET A 387 2.84 -12.27 -0.56
CA MET A 387 1.46 -12.73 -0.52
C MET A 387 0.73 -12.27 -1.78
N HIS A 388 0.74 -10.97 -2.05
CA HIS A 388 0.20 -10.38 -3.27
C HIS A 388 0.95 -9.12 -3.72
N SER A 389 2.04 -8.75 -3.04
CA SER A 389 2.87 -7.59 -3.38
C SER A 389 4.33 -7.99 -3.58
N MET A 390 5.02 -7.28 -4.47
CA MET A 390 6.49 -7.36 -4.64
C MET A 390 7.11 -5.99 -4.91
N VAL A 391 8.43 -5.89 -4.69
CA VAL A 391 9.21 -4.67 -4.94
C VAL A 391 10.32 -4.96 -5.93
N ILE A 392 10.44 -4.13 -6.96
CA ILE A 392 11.48 -4.20 -7.97
C ILE A 392 12.55 -3.18 -7.60
N LEU A 393 13.79 -3.63 -7.43
CA LEU A 393 14.95 -2.79 -7.17
C LEU A 393 15.46 -2.14 -8.47
N PRO A 394 16.28 -1.07 -8.39
CA PRO A 394 16.70 -0.34 -9.59
C PRO A 394 17.45 -1.19 -10.63
N ASP A 395 18.11 -2.27 -10.22
CA ASP A 395 18.82 -3.21 -11.11
C ASP A 395 17.96 -4.36 -11.64
N GLY A 396 16.66 -4.37 -11.32
CA GLY A 396 15.72 -5.41 -11.75
C GLY A 396 15.65 -6.63 -10.82
N ARG A 397 16.48 -6.71 -9.77
CA ARG A 397 16.26 -7.69 -8.71
C ARG A 397 14.93 -7.44 -8.03
N VAL A 398 14.26 -8.49 -7.58
CA VAL A 398 12.93 -8.40 -6.94
C VAL A 398 13.06 -8.83 -5.49
N THR A 399 12.63 -7.97 -4.58
CA THR A 399 12.51 -8.22 -3.14
C THR A 399 11.03 -8.20 -2.73
N ILE A 400 10.72 -8.65 -1.51
CA ILE A 400 9.33 -8.75 -1.04
C ILE A 400 8.83 -7.47 -0.35
N CYS A 401 9.73 -6.58 0.04
CA CYS A 401 9.44 -5.33 0.76
C CYS A 401 10.57 -4.32 0.53
N GLU A 402 10.18 -3.06 0.37
CA GLU A 402 11.03 -1.91 0.09
C GLU A 402 12.04 -1.63 1.20
N GLU A 403 11.80 -2.05 2.44
CA GLU A 403 12.76 -1.85 3.55
C GLU A 403 13.75 -3.02 3.73
N LEU A 404 13.52 -4.14 3.04
CA LEU A 404 14.43 -5.29 3.04
C LEU A 404 15.52 -5.18 1.96
N TYR A 405 15.28 -4.36 0.93
CA TYR A 405 16.20 -4.07 -0.19
C TYR A 405 16.95 -5.32 -0.70
N ASP A 406 18.28 -5.31 -0.64
CA ASP A 406 19.19 -6.31 -1.20
C ASP A 406 19.51 -7.47 -0.26
N HIS A 407 18.76 -7.62 0.84
CA HIS A 407 18.95 -8.73 1.76
C HIS A 407 18.71 -10.09 1.05
N PRO A 408 19.69 -11.01 1.04
CA PRO A 408 19.70 -12.17 0.16
C PRO A 408 18.55 -13.15 0.41
N ASP A 409 18.06 -13.24 1.64
CA ASP A 409 16.93 -14.13 1.97
C ASP A 409 15.60 -13.68 1.35
N PHE A 410 15.49 -12.39 1.03
CA PHE A 410 14.26 -11.77 0.53
C PHE A 410 14.29 -11.43 -0.95
N ILE A 411 15.42 -11.62 -1.64
CA ILE A 411 15.49 -11.57 -3.10
C ILE A 411 14.82 -12.82 -3.67
N ILE A 412 13.75 -12.63 -4.42
CA ILE A 412 12.93 -13.71 -5.01
C ILE A 412 13.16 -13.90 -6.51
N GLY A 413 13.92 -13.03 -7.17
CA GLY A 413 14.28 -13.17 -8.58
C GLY A 413 14.86 -11.91 -9.21
N ASP A 414 14.91 -11.90 -10.53
CA ASP A 414 15.56 -10.87 -11.34
C ASP A 414 14.84 -10.69 -12.69
N LEU A 415 14.19 -9.55 -12.89
CA LEU A 415 13.41 -9.23 -14.09
C LEU A 415 14.28 -8.87 -15.30
N THR A 416 15.59 -8.72 -15.13
CA THR A 416 16.50 -8.62 -16.28
C THR A 416 16.70 -9.95 -16.99
N LYS A 417 16.32 -11.05 -16.33
CA LYS A 417 16.50 -12.43 -16.81
C LYS A 417 15.18 -13.18 -16.97
N ASN A 418 14.16 -12.82 -16.21
CA ASN A 418 12.93 -13.59 -16.07
C ASN A 418 11.70 -12.67 -16.22
N THR A 419 10.58 -13.25 -16.61
CA THR A 419 9.27 -12.56 -16.59
C THR A 419 8.77 -12.38 -15.17
N ILE A 420 7.80 -11.48 -14.97
CA ILE A 420 7.14 -11.27 -13.68
C ILE A 420 6.55 -12.59 -13.14
N ASN A 421 5.91 -13.38 -14.01
CA ASN A 421 5.29 -14.63 -13.61
C ASN A 421 6.31 -15.69 -13.18
N GLU A 422 7.45 -15.78 -13.87
CA GLU A 422 8.54 -16.70 -13.50
C GLU A 422 9.16 -16.31 -12.15
N VAL A 423 9.43 -15.02 -11.91
CA VAL A 423 9.94 -14.55 -10.62
C VAL A 423 8.95 -14.84 -9.50
N TRP A 424 7.68 -14.47 -9.70
CA TRP A 424 6.64 -14.64 -8.68
C TRP A 424 6.36 -16.11 -8.38
N ASN A 425 6.46 -17.01 -9.35
CA ASN A 425 6.19 -18.44 -9.15
C ASN A 425 7.45 -19.30 -9.02
N SER A 426 8.61 -18.66 -8.82
CA SER A 426 9.88 -19.33 -8.58
C SER A 426 9.86 -20.14 -7.28
N ASP A 427 10.75 -21.14 -7.19
CA ASP A 427 10.93 -21.92 -5.96
C ASP A 427 11.36 -21.03 -4.79
N LYS A 428 12.19 -20.01 -5.05
CA LYS A 428 12.62 -19.05 -4.02
C LYS A 428 11.42 -18.28 -3.44
N ALA A 429 10.55 -17.76 -4.31
CA ALA A 429 9.34 -17.05 -3.87
C ALA A 429 8.38 -17.97 -3.12
N LYS A 430 8.12 -19.18 -3.64
CA LYS A 430 7.23 -20.15 -3.00
C LYS A 430 7.77 -20.64 -1.67
N ASN A 431 9.05 -21.00 -1.59
CA ASN A 431 9.69 -21.46 -0.35
C ASN A 431 9.76 -20.37 0.72
N LEU A 432 9.77 -19.08 0.34
CA LEU A 432 9.73 -17.97 1.29
C LEU A 432 8.32 -17.77 1.87
N PHE A 433 7.26 -17.95 1.07
CA PHE A 433 5.88 -17.88 1.57
C PHE A 433 5.49 -19.14 2.36
N PHE A 434 5.75 -20.32 1.80
CA PHE A 434 5.57 -21.63 2.44
C PHE A 434 6.84 -22.05 3.19
N LEU A 435 7.38 -21.13 3.98
CA LEU A 435 8.61 -21.36 4.74
C LEU A 435 8.47 -22.59 5.63
N SER A 436 9.49 -23.45 5.66
CA SER A 436 9.53 -24.62 6.53
C SER A 436 10.34 -24.33 7.80
N LYS A 437 9.89 -24.88 8.94
CA LYS A 437 10.61 -24.82 10.23
C LYS A 437 12.05 -25.33 10.15
N GLN A 438 12.38 -26.17 9.16
CA GLN A 438 13.75 -26.66 8.98
C GLN A 438 14.76 -25.53 8.66
N PHE A 439 14.30 -24.44 8.06
CA PHE A 439 15.12 -23.28 7.71
C PHE A 439 15.19 -22.22 8.82
N ILE A 440 14.53 -22.47 9.94
CA ILE A 440 14.56 -21.59 11.11
C ILE A 440 15.72 -22.04 12.01
N SER A 441 16.48 -21.06 12.51
CA SER A 441 17.56 -21.23 13.49
C SER A 441 17.07 -21.89 14.78
N GLU A 442 17.96 -22.59 15.48
CA GLU A 442 17.61 -23.26 16.73
C GLU A 442 17.33 -22.26 17.87
N GLU A 443 17.90 -21.07 17.75
CA GLU A 443 17.77 -19.95 18.67
C GLU A 443 16.41 -19.22 18.54
N SER A 444 15.75 -19.33 17.38
CA SER A 444 14.44 -18.72 17.15
C SER A 444 13.32 -19.52 17.81
N ALA A 445 12.49 -18.83 18.61
CA ALA A 445 11.28 -19.42 19.21
C ALA A 445 10.31 -20.00 18.15
N CYS A 446 10.37 -19.51 16.90
CA CYS A 446 9.58 -20.04 15.80
C CYS A 446 9.90 -21.50 15.46
N LYS A 447 11.12 -21.98 15.76
CA LYS A 447 11.56 -23.35 15.45
C LYS A 447 10.65 -24.43 16.02
N LYS A 448 10.16 -24.20 17.24
CA LYS A 448 9.35 -25.15 18.02
C LYS A 448 7.89 -24.70 18.14
N CYS A 449 7.48 -23.67 17.43
CA CYS A 449 6.15 -23.07 17.56
C CYS A 449 5.08 -23.89 16.82
N ASP A 450 4.04 -24.37 17.51
CA ASP A 450 2.95 -25.14 16.89
C ASP A 450 2.03 -24.30 16.00
N GLN A 451 2.08 -22.97 16.11
CA GLN A 451 1.29 -22.04 15.30
C GLN A 451 2.05 -21.49 14.09
N PHE A 452 3.25 -22.02 13.79
CA PHE A 452 4.15 -21.46 12.78
C PHE A 452 3.52 -21.25 11.41
N ASP A 453 2.86 -22.27 10.86
CA ASP A 453 2.26 -22.21 9.53
C ASP A 453 1.06 -21.24 9.51
N ASN A 454 0.16 -21.35 10.49
CA ASN A 454 -0.98 -20.45 10.64
C ASN A 454 -0.54 -18.98 10.80
N CYS A 455 0.56 -18.74 11.53
CA CYS A 455 1.11 -17.41 11.74
C CYS A 455 1.66 -16.80 10.45
N ARG A 456 2.51 -17.54 9.73
CA ARG A 456 3.22 -17.06 8.53
C ARG A 456 2.35 -17.05 7.28
N GLN A 457 1.46 -18.03 7.11
CA GLN A 457 0.58 -18.12 5.94
C GLN A 457 -0.76 -17.39 6.13
N GLY A 458 -1.12 -17.06 7.38
CA GLY A 458 -2.30 -16.25 7.71
C GLY A 458 -2.06 -14.76 7.50
N ARG A 459 -1.84 -14.01 8.59
CA ARG A 459 -1.53 -12.56 8.52
C ARG A 459 -0.08 -12.26 8.14
N GLY A 460 0.80 -13.26 8.08
CA GLY A 460 2.22 -13.06 7.78
C GLY A 460 3.03 -12.50 8.95
N VAL A 461 4.30 -12.21 8.65
CA VAL A 461 5.31 -11.66 9.57
C VAL A 461 5.87 -10.40 8.95
N CYS A 462 5.98 -9.32 9.74
CA CYS A 462 6.65 -8.12 9.27
C CYS A 462 8.17 -8.29 9.43
N TRP A 463 8.84 -8.84 8.41
CA TRP A 463 10.28 -9.15 8.48
C TRP A 463 11.16 -7.91 8.74
N LYS A 464 10.77 -6.72 8.25
CA LYS A 464 11.49 -5.48 8.60
C LYS A 464 11.49 -5.28 10.12
N MET A 465 10.35 -5.51 10.79
CA MET A 465 10.23 -5.33 12.25
C MET A 465 11.03 -6.39 13.01
N VAL A 466 11.08 -7.62 12.51
CA VAL A 466 11.95 -8.67 13.06
C VAL A 466 13.41 -8.23 13.02
N MET A 467 13.87 -7.76 11.86
CA MET A 467 15.25 -7.28 11.69
C MET A 467 15.51 -5.98 12.47
N TYR A 468 14.51 -5.12 12.64
CA TYR A 468 14.60 -3.92 13.46
C TYR A 468 14.85 -4.32 14.92
N ALA A 469 14.09 -5.27 15.45
CA ALA A 469 14.18 -5.71 16.83
C ALA A 469 15.44 -6.55 17.13
N TYR A 470 15.84 -7.42 16.21
CA TYR A 470 16.84 -8.47 16.47
C TYR A 470 18.09 -8.37 15.58
N GLY A 471 18.15 -7.45 14.64
CA GLY A 471 19.25 -7.31 13.68
C GLY A 471 19.06 -8.14 12.40
N LYS A 472 19.81 -7.78 11.35
CA LYS A 472 19.65 -8.32 9.98
C LYS A 472 19.80 -9.84 9.90
N GLN A 473 20.72 -10.38 10.69
CA GLN A 473 21.05 -11.81 10.73
C GLN A 473 19.97 -12.68 11.38
N ASN A 474 19.06 -12.09 12.17
CA ASN A 474 18.03 -12.79 12.93
C ASN A 474 16.64 -12.63 12.26
N TRP A 475 16.60 -12.63 10.92
CA TRP A 475 15.38 -12.40 10.13
C TRP A 475 14.29 -13.46 10.36
N ASP A 476 14.66 -14.62 10.89
CA ASP A 476 13.83 -15.79 11.14
C ASP A 476 13.27 -15.84 12.57
N TYR A 477 13.59 -14.84 13.39
CA TYR A 477 13.00 -14.64 14.71
C TYR A 477 11.49 -14.34 14.62
N PRO A 478 10.74 -14.54 15.72
CA PRO A 478 9.34 -14.14 15.76
C PRO A 478 9.17 -12.62 15.56
N ASP A 479 8.01 -12.21 15.05
CA ASP A 479 7.59 -10.80 15.11
C ASP A 479 7.71 -10.30 16.56
N PRO A 480 8.27 -9.10 16.83
CA PRO A 480 8.52 -8.65 18.19
C PRO A 480 7.24 -8.49 19.05
N ARG A 481 6.05 -8.46 18.43
CA ARG A 481 4.74 -8.48 19.12
C ARG A 481 4.25 -9.89 19.47
N CYS A 482 4.93 -10.93 19.01
CA CYS A 482 4.55 -12.32 19.27
C CYS A 482 4.65 -12.63 20.78
N PRO A 483 3.73 -13.41 21.36
CA PRO A 483 3.78 -13.80 22.77
C PRO A 483 5.07 -14.55 23.13
N GLU A 484 5.60 -15.33 22.20
CA GLU A 484 6.84 -16.10 22.34
C GLU A 484 8.10 -15.30 21.95
N ALA A 485 7.97 -14.01 21.61
CA ALA A 485 9.10 -13.22 21.16
C ALA A 485 10.08 -12.94 22.31
N PRO A 486 11.39 -13.17 22.13
CA PRO A 486 12.36 -12.83 23.14
C PRO A 486 12.45 -11.30 23.28
N LYS A 487 13.12 -10.84 24.34
CA LYS A 487 13.43 -9.41 24.51
C LYS A 487 14.19 -8.90 23.28
N MET A 488 13.77 -7.75 22.77
CA MET A 488 14.40 -7.13 21.60
C MET A 488 15.84 -6.73 21.92
N PHE A 489 16.73 -6.83 20.92
CA PHE A 489 18.13 -6.41 21.04
C PHE A 489 18.25 -4.90 20.82
N ASN A 490 17.41 -4.36 19.95
CA ASN A 490 17.28 -2.93 19.71
C ASN A 490 15.97 -2.42 20.34
N ASP A 491 16.03 -1.25 20.98
CA ASP A 491 14.81 -0.52 21.34
C ASP A 491 14.25 0.18 20.10
N ILE A 492 13.15 -0.36 19.59
CA ILE A 492 12.45 0.14 18.41
C ILE A 492 11.08 0.72 18.77
N CYS A 493 10.76 0.82 20.06
CA CYS A 493 9.50 1.36 20.53
C CYS A 493 9.40 2.85 20.16
N ILE A 494 8.20 3.37 19.96
CA ILE A 494 7.99 4.82 19.75
C ILE A 494 7.21 5.43 20.92
N ILE A 495 6.37 4.64 21.62
CA ILE A 495 5.55 5.03 22.77
C ILE A 495 5.84 4.11 23.96
#